data_AF-A0A1F1ZVY9-F1
#
_entry.id   AF-A0A1F1ZVY9-F1
#
_cell.length_a   1.000
_cell.length_b   1.000
_cell.length_c   1.000
_cell.angle_alpha   90.00
_cell.angle_beta   90.00
_cell.angle_gamma   90.00
#
_symmetry.space_group_name_H-M   'P 1'
#
loop_
_entity.id
_entity.type
_entity.pdbx_description
1 polymer ?
#
loop_
_entity_poly.entity_id
_entity_poly.type
_entity_poly.pdbx_seq_one_letter_code
_entity_poly.pdbx_strand_id
1 'polypeptide(L)'
;MRRSAPDPDQVPRRAEPVWDPETDTDKWRAVWQYRRKRALRDQATLNQQRNRAIAIIDGERAPKKARFVREKGGKKELDEASYARAIQALPVLECVDPG
;
A
#
# COMPACT_ATOMS: atom_id res chain seq x y z
N MET A 1 42.91 17.98 6.32
CA MET A 1 42.79 17.46 4.93
C MET A 1 41.33 17.13 4.66
N ARG A 2 40.62 17.92 3.85
CA ARG A 2 39.28 17.54 3.38
C ARG A 2 39.47 16.63 2.16
N ARG A 3 39.01 15.39 2.23
CA ARG A 3 38.92 14.51 1.05
C ARG A 3 37.78 15.03 0.19
N SER A 4 38.06 15.43 -1.04
CA SER A 4 37.02 15.74 -2.03
C SER A 4 36.17 14.48 -2.27
N ALA A 5 34.88 14.67 -2.56
CA ALA A 5 33.99 13.57 -2.91
C ALA A 5 34.53 12.83 -4.15
N PRO A 6 34.48 11.49 -4.20
CA PRO A 6 34.92 10.74 -5.36
C PRO A 6 34.04 11.07 -6.57
N ASP A 7 34.69 11.12 -7.74
CA ASP A 7 34.05 11.35 -9.04
C ASP A 7 32.90 10.33 -9.26
N PRO A 8 31.67 10.80 -9.53
CA PRO A 8 30.50 9.93 -9.71
C PRO A 8 30.63 8.90 -10.85
N ASP A 9 31.53 9.12 -11.82
CA ASP A 9 31.79 8.17 -12.91
C ASP A 9 32.83 7.12 -12.56
N GLN A 10 33.59 7.33 -11.47
CA GLN A 10 34.60 6.40 -10.96
C GLN A 10 34.08 5.53 -9.80
N VAL A 11 32.82 5.71 -9.39
CA VAL A 11 32.20 4.89 -8.35
C VAL A 11 31.52 3.67 -9.01
N PRO A 12 31.92 2.43 -8.69
CA PRO A 12 31.27 1.25 -9.24
C PRO A 12 29.79 1.23 -8.79
N ARG A 13 28.89 1.52 -9.72
CA ARG A 13 27.45 1.35 -9.52
C ARG A 13 27.13 -0.12 -9.63
N ARG A 14 26.57 -0.72 -8.58
CA ARG A 14 25.93 -2.03 -8.67
C ARG A 14 24.71 -1.85 -9.57
N ALA A 15 24.83 -2.22 -10.84
CA ALA A 15 23.69 -2.33 -11.72
C ALA A 15 22.73 -3.35 -11.11
N GLU A 16 21.43 -3.02 -11.07
CA GLU A 16 20.43 -4.01 -10.71
C GLU A 16 20.52 -5.16 -11.72
N PRO A 17 20.53 -6.43 -11.26
CA PRO A 17 20.59 -7.56 -12.17
C PRO A 17 19.34 -7.56 -13.05
N VAL A 18 19.54 -7.42 -14.36
CA VAL A 18 18.50 -7.63 -15.36
C VAL A 18 18.29 -9.14 -15.46
N TRP A 19 17.07 -9.60 -15.18
CA TRP A 19 16.72 -11.01 -15.25
C TRP A 19 16.18 -11.32 -16.64
N ASP A 20 16.72 -12.37 -17.27
CA ASP A 20 16.27 -12.85 -18.57
C ASP A 20 15.56 -14.21 -18.41
N PRO A 21 14.26 -14.31 -18.75
CA PRO A 21 13.48 -15.53 -18.60
C PRO A 21 14.04 -16.73 -19.39
N GLU A 22 14.75 -16.49 -20.49
CA GLU A 22 15.29 -17.57 -21.33
C GLU A 22 16.60 -18.13 -20.78
N THR A 23 17.42 -17.30 -20.12
CA THR A 23 18.75 -17.70 -19.63
C THR A 23 18.81 -17.99 -18.14
N ASP A 24 17.91 -17.44 -17.33
CA ASP A 24 17.93 -17.52 -15.86
C ASP A 24 16.85 -18.49 -15.30
N THR A 25 16.69 -19.65 -15.93
CA THR A 25 15.62 -20.62 -15.63
C THR A 25 15.68 -21.21 -14.21
N ASP A 26 16.88 -21.38 -13.65
CA ASP A 26 17.10 -21.95 -12.32
C ASP A 26 17.17 -20.89 -11.19
N LYS A 27 17.00 -19.61 -11.54
CA LYS A 27 17.01 -18.51 -10.57
C LYS A 27 15.59 -18.19 -10.13
N TRP A 28 15.15 -18.80 -9.04
CA TRP A 28 13.78 -18.61 -8.54
C TRP A 28 13.57 -17.26 -7.85
N ARG A 29 12.45 -16.61 -8.18
CA ARG A 29 11.85 -15.53 -7.38
C ARG A 29 10.69 -16.09 -6.57
N ALA A 30 10.60 -15.69 -5.31
CA ALA A 30 9.39 -15.90 -4.53
C ALA A 30 8.28 -14.95 -5.03
N VAL A 31 7.35 -15.47 -5.83
CA VAL A 31 6.12 -14.75 -6.20
C VAL A 31 5.04 -15.08 -5.17
N TRP A 32 4.64 -14.09 -4.37
CA TRP A 32 3.56 -14.26 -3.39
C TRP A 32 2.20 -14.11 -4.08
N GLN A 33 1.50 -15.22 -4.28
CA GLN A 33 0.11 -15.20 -4.75
C GLN A 33 -0.82 -14.59 -3.68
N TYR A 34 -1.61 -13.58 -4.05
CA TYR A 34 -2.53 -12.93 -3.13
C TYR A 34 -3.79 -13.79 -2.92
N ARG A 35 -3.99 -14.25 -1.69
CA ARG A 35 -5.11 -15.16 -1.38
C ARG A 35 -6.42 -14.39 -1.16
N ARG A 36 -7.52 -14.92 -1.70
CA ARG A 36 -8.91 -14.47 -1.46
C ARG A 36 -9.24 -14.20 0.00
N LYS A 37 -8.84 -15.09 0.93
CA LYS A 37 -9.08 -14.92 2.38
C LYS A 37 -8.44 -13.64 2.94
N ARG A 38 -7.31 -13.19 2.38
CA ARG A 38 -6.66 -11.95 2.79
C ARG A 38 -7.42 -10.74 2.24
N ALA A 39 -7.82 -10.76 0.97
CA ALA A 39 -8.61 -9.70 0.35
C ALA A 39 -9.90 -9.38 1.13
N LEU A 40 -10.65 -10.42 1.53
CA LEU A 40 -11.87 -10.25 2.33
C LEU A 40 -11.59 -9.62 3.70
N ARG A 41 -10.48 -10.00 4.36
CA ARG A 41 -10.10 -9.44 5.66
C ARG A 41 -9.68 -7.98 5.54
N ASP A 42 -8.98 -7.63 4.47
CA ASP A 42 -8.54 -6.25 4.26
C ASP A 42 -9.74 -5.35 3.94
N GLN A 43 -10.68 -5.82 3.13
CA GLN A 43 -11.96 -5.13 2.90
C GLN A 43 -12.74 -4.89 4.18
N ALA A 44 -12.89 -5.93 5.02
CA ALA A 44 -13.55 -5.80 6.32
C ALA A 44 -12.84 -4.77 7.23
N THR A 45 -11.51 -4.75 7.20
CA THR A 45 -10.69 -3.80 7.96
C THR A 45 -10.93 -2.36 7.49
N LEU A 46 -10.97 -2.12 6.17
CA LEU A 46 -11.25 -0.80 5.61
C LEU A 46 -12.66 -0.32 5.97
N ASN A 47 -13.66 -1.21 5.89
CA ASN A 47 -15.04 -0.89 6.30
C ASN A 47 -15.11 -0.47 7.78
N GLN A 48 -14.42 -1.20 8.67
CA GLN A 48 -14.39 -0.85 10.09
C GLN A 48 -13.71 0.51 10.34
N GLN A 49 -12.65 0.83 9.60
CA GLN A 49 -11.99 2.13 9.67
C GLN A 49 -12.89 3.26 9.15
N ARG A 50 -13.64 3.02 8.07
CA ARG A 50 -14.64 3.97 7.56
C ARG A 50 -15.73 4.24 8.59
N ASN A 51 -16.32 3.20 9.17
CA ASN A 51 -17.38 3.35 10.18
C ASN A 51 -16.87 4.11 11.41
N ARG A 52 -15.63 3.85 11.82
CA ARG A 52 -14.99 4.60 12.90
C ARG A 52 -14.78 6.08 12.55
N ALA A 53 -14.42 6.39 11.30
CA ALA A 53 -14.28 7.77 10.85
C ALA A 53 -15.62 8.51 10.89
N ILE A 54 -16.68 7.88 10.39
CA ILE A 54 -18.06 8.40 10.44
C ILE A 54 -18.48 8.70 11.89
N ALA A 55 -18.34 7.74 12.80
CA ALA A 55 -18.69 7.93 14.21
C ALA A 55 -17.90 9.05 14.92
N ILE A 56 -16.70 9.39 14.44
CA ILE A 56 -15.91 10.53 14.97
C ILE A 56 -16.42 11.86 14.40
N ILE A 57 -16.85 11.87 13.14
CA ILE A 57 -17.43 13.05 12.49
C ILE A 57 -18.79 13.39 13.14
N ASP A 58 -19.61 12.37 13.39
CA ASP A 58 -20.93 12.51 14.02
C ASP A 58 -20.84 12.81 15.52
N GLY A 59 -19.64 12.77 16.11
CA GLY A 59 -19.41 13.07 17.53
C GLY A 59 -19.75 11.91 18.48
N GLU A 60 -20.20 10.77 17.98
CA GLU A 60 -20.51 9.56 18.76
C GLU A 60 -19.28 8.96 19.45
N ARG A 61 -18.08 9.21 18.92
CA ARG A 61 -16.83 8.65 19.43
C ARG A 61 -15.77 9.72 19.62
N ALA A 62 -15.05 9.65 20.75
CA ALA A 62 -13.97 10.56 21.07
C ALA A 62 -12.91 10.63 19.94
N PRO A 63 -12.40 11.82 19.61
CA PRO A 63 -11.51 12.04 18.49
C PRO A 63 -10.10 11.52 18.77
N LYS A 64 -9.92 10.19 18.73
CA LYS A 64 -8.62 9.58 18.47
C LYS A 64 -8.35 9.63 16.96
N LYS A 65 -7.08 9.82 16.56
CA LYS A 65 -6.66 9.82 15.15
C LYS A 65 -7.28 8.61 14.41
N ALA A 66 -8.14 8.87 13.43
CA ALA A 66 -8.78 7.86 12.59
C ALA A 66 -8.39 8.07 11.12
N ARG A 67 -8.24 6.97 10.38
CA ARG A 67 -7.54 6.90 9.08
C ARG A 67 -8.17 7.70 7.95
N PHE A 68 -9.50 7.82 7.92
CA PHE A 68 -10.23 8.50 6.84
C PHE A 68 -10.94 9.78 7.31
N VAL A 69 -10.46 10.38 8.39
CA VAL A 69 -10.95 11.69 8.84
C VAL A 69 -10.00 12.75 8.32
N ARG A 70 -10.53 13.73 7.59
CA ARG A 70 -9.82 14.95 7.22
C ARG A 70 -10.49 16.15 7.88
N GLU A 71 -9.73 17.22 8.06
CA GLU A 71 -10.24 18.47 8.62
C GLU A 71 -10.20 19.56 7.54
N LYS A 72 -11.31 20.25 7.33
CA LYS A 72 -11.44 21.35 6.38
C LYS A 72 -12.09 22.53 7.10
N GLY A 73 -11.34 23.61 7.29
CA GLY A 73 -11.85 24.83 7.94
C GLY A 73 -12.40 24.60 9.35
N GLY A 74 -11.74 23.76 10.15
CA GLY A 74 -12.17 23.45 11.53
C GLY A 74 -13.32 22.44 11.64
N LYS A 75 -13.83 21.93 10.51
CA LYS A 75 -14.84 20.86 10.48
C LYS A 75 -14.21 19.54 10.06
N LYS A 76 -14.63 18.45 10.71
CA LYS A 76 -14.21 17.10 10.35
C LYS A 76 -15.12 16.54 9.29
N GLU A 77 -14.53 15.95 8.27
CA GLU A 77 -15.21 15.34 7.13
C GLU A 77 -14.57 13.98 6.81
N LEU A 78 -15.34 13.11 6.15
CA LEU A 78 -14.84 11.83 5.66
C LEU A 78 -13.98 12.08 4.41
N ASP A 79 -12.78 11.50 4.39
CA ASP A 79 -11.92 11.50 3.20
C ASP A 79 -12.31 10.36 2.25
N GLU A 80 -13.35 10.61 1.46
CA GLU A 80 -13.88 9.65 0.48
C GLU A 80 -12.85 9.29 -0.59
N ALA A 81 -12.01 10.25 -1.00
CA ALA A 81 -11.01 10.02 -2.03
C ALA A 81 -9.92 9.04 -1.54
N SER A 82 -9.43 9.23 -0.32
CA SER A 82 -8.47 8.29 0.27
C SER A 82 -9.09 6.92 0.56
N TYR A 83 -10.36 6.88 0.98
CA TYR A 83 -11.07 5.61 1.16
C TYR A 83 -11.25 4.86 -0.17
N ALA A 84 -11.69 5.54 -1.23
CA ALA A 84 -11.88 4.95 -2.55
C ALA A 84 -10.56 4.41 -3.11
N ARG A 85 -9.44 5.14 -2.95
CA ARG A 85 -8.11 4.64 -3.33
C ARG A 85 -7.71 3.40 -2.55
N ALA A 86 -7.98 3.36 -1.25
CA ALA A 86 -7.69 2.18 -0.43
C ALA A 86 -8.52 0.96 -0.87
N ILE A 87 -9.78 1.15 -1.25
CA ILE A 87 -10.64 0.10 -1.80
C ILE A 87 -10.15 -0.35 -3.17
N GLN A 88 -9.77 0.58 -4.05
CA GLN A 88 -9.25 0.28 -5.38
C GLN A 88 -7.92 -0.47 -5.36
N ALA A 89 -7.11 -0.27 -4.31
CA ALA A 89 -5.86 -0.99 -4.09
C ALA A 89 -6.06 -2.41 -3.55
N LEU A 90 -7.28 -2.79 -3.14
CA LEU A 90 -7.58 -4.17 -2.84
C LEU A 90 -7.57 -4.99 -4.14
N PRO A 91 -6.97 -6.18 -4.13
CA PRO A 91 -7.00 -7.04 -5.29
C PRO A 91 -8.44 -7.44 -5.58
N VAL A 92 -8.77 -7.43 -6.87
CA VAL A 92 -10.02 -7.98 -7.37
C VAL A 92 -10.06 -9.46 -6.97
N LEU A 93 -11.19 -9.93 -6.46
CA LEU A 93 -11.39 -11.32 -6.02
C LEU A 93 -11.37 -12.34 -7.16
N GLU A 94 -10.87 -11.96 -8.33
CA GLU A 94 -10.55 -12.84 -9.45
C GLU A 94 -9.27 -13.62 -9.12
N CYS A 95 -9.39 -14.61 -8.25
CA CYS A 95 -8.43 -15.68 -8.19
C CYS A 95 -8.67 -16.57 -9.41
N VAL A 96 -7.80 -16.50 -10.42
CA VAL A 96 -7.66 -17.58 -11.40
C VAL A 96 -7.01 -18.73 -10.65
N ASP A 97 -7.75 -19.82 -10.45
CA ASP A 97 -7.20 -21.06 -9.90
C ASP A 97 -6.16 -21.62 -10.89
N PRO A 98 -4.87 -21.72 -10.52
CA PRO A 98 -3.95 -22.54 -11.29
C PRO A 98 -4.27 -23.99 -10.90
N GLY A 99 -4.89 -24.73 -11.83
CA GLY A 99 -5.13 -26.16 -11.71
C GLY A 99 -3.86 -26.95 -11.43
#